data_AF-A0A1I2AU93-F1
#
_entry.id   AF-A0A1I2AU93-F1
#
_cell.length_a   1.000
_cell.length_b   1.000
_cell.length_c   1.000
_cell.angle_alpha   90.00
_cell.angle_beta   90.00
_cell.angle_gamma   90.00
#
_symmetry.space_group_name_H-M   'P 1'
#
loop_
_entity.id
_entity.type
_entity.pdbx_description
1 polymer ?
#
loop_
_entity_poly.entity_id
_entity_poly.type
_entity_poly.pdbx_seq_one_letter_code
_entity_poly.pdbx_strand_id
1 'polypeptide(L)' 'MAKLGYRTRRRLALLILIVGIPVYIVVATTIVTLFDRPPILLELLIYVVLGIVWALPLRAVFKGVGREAPPDDH' A
#
# COMPACT_ATOMS: atom_id res chain seq x y z
N MET A 1 -6.06 14.53 -29.19
CA MET A 1 -5.59 14.78 -27.81
C MET A 1 -6.84 14.82 -26.92
N ALA A 2 -7.10 14.01 -25.89
CA ALA A 2 -6.29 13.13 -25.07
C ALA A 2 -7.14 11.92 -24.63
N LYS A 3 -6.85 10.70 -25.12
CA LYS A 3 -7.48 9.42 -24.72
C LYS A 3 -6.57 8.62 -23.77
N LEU A 4 -5.88 9.28 -22.82
CA LEU A 4 -4.88 8.65 -21.95
C LEU A 4 -5.23 8.64 -20.44
N GLY A 5 -6.42 9.10 -20.05
CA GLY A 5 -6.76 9.31 -18.64
C GLY A 5 -6.96 8.05 -17.79
N TYR A 6 -7.30 6.88 -18.37
CA TYR A 6 -7.75 5.71 -17.59
C TYR A 6 -6.64 4.68 -17.33
N ARG A 7 -5.86 4.31 -18.35
CA ARG A 7 -4.81 3.27 -18.25
C ARG A 7 -3.66 3.64 -17.32
N THR A 8 -3.27 4.91 -17.28
CA THR A 8 -2.19 5.41 -16.43
C THR A 8 -2.53 5.33 -14.95
N ARG A 9 -3.78 5.61 -14.57
CA ARG A 9 -4.24 5.53 -13.17
C ARG A 9 -4.21 4.10 -12.64
N ARG A 10 -4.60 3.13 -13.48
CA ARG A 10 -4.54 1.70 -13.14
C ARG A 10 -3.10 1.19 -12.96
N ARG A 11 -2.16 1.65 -13.79
CA ARG A 11 -0.72 1.32 -13.65
C ARG A 11 -0.11 1.96 -12.41
N LEU A 12 -0.50 3.18 -12.05
CA LEU A 12 -0.03 3.83 -10.82
C LEU A 12 -0.49 3.09 -9.56
N ALA A 13 -1.72 2.57 -9.54
CA ALA A 13 -2.21 1.76 -8.41
C ALA A 13 -1.41 0.45 -8.24
N LEU A 14 -1.12 -0.24 -9.35
CA LEU A 14 -0.26 -1.42 -9.36
C LEU A 14 1.18 -1.11 -8.91
N LEU A 15 1.74 0.01 -9.40
CA LEU A 15 3.09 0.43 -9.04
C LEU A 15 3.20 0.78 -7.55
N ILE A 16 2.19 1.45 -6.98
CA ILE A 16 2.12 1.73 -5.54
C ILE A 16 2.01 0.44 -4.72
N LEU A 17 1.29 -0.58 -5.18
CA LEU A 17 1.24 -1.87 -4.46
C LEU A 17 2.61 -2.55 -4.46
N ILE A 18 3.27 -2.57 -5.63
CA ILE A 18 4.60 -3.18 -5.80
C ILE A 18 5.66 -2.43 -4.99
N VAL A 19 5.58 -1.10 -4.87
CA VAL A 19 6.52 -0.28 -4.09
C VAL A 19 6.16 -0.24 -2.60
N GLY A 20 4.88 -0.36 -2.26
CA GLY A 20 4.40 -0.37 -0.88
C GLY A 20 4.89 -1.57 -0.08
N ILE A 21 4.99 -2.75 -0.74
CA ILE A 21 5.53 -3.97 -0.14
C ILE A 21 7.00 -3.81 0.32
N PRO A 22 7.97 -3.43 -0.53
CA PRO A 22 9.36 -3.29 -0.12
C PRO A 22 9.54 -2.16 0.91
N VAL A 23 8.82 -1.04 0.78
CA VAL A 23 8.84 0.03 1.79
C VAL A 23 8.35 -0.49 3.16
N TYR A 24 7.26 -1.26 3.17
CA TYR A 24 6.73 -1.87 4.39
C TYR A 24 7.73 -2.83 5.03
N ILE A 25 8.38 -3.68 4.22
CA ILE A 25 9.38 -4.62 4.72
C ILE A 25 10.54 -3.87 5.38
N VAL A 26 11.06 -2.80 4.76
CA VAL A 26 12.14 -1.98 5.34
C VAL A 26 11.73 -1.35 6.67
N VAL A 27 10.51 -0.81 6.76
CA VAL A 27 10.00 -0.22 8.01
C VAL A 27 9.83 -1.30 9.09
N ALA A 28 9.21 -2.43 8.75
CA ALA A 28 9.03 -3.55 9.67
C ALA A 28 10.37 -4.06 10.20
N THR A 29 11.34 -4.30 9.32
CA THR A 29 12.65 -4.81 9.73
C THR A 29 13.42 -3.79 10.55
N THR A 30 13.39 -2.50 10.19
CA THR A 30 14.04 -1.42 10.97
C THR A 30 13.48 -1.32 12.38
N ILE A 31 12.16 -1.44 12.52
CA ILE A 31 11.50 -1.41 13.83
C ILE A 31 11.90 -2.66 14.63
N VAL A 32 11.81 -3.85 14.03
CA VAL A 32 12.15 -5.10 14.72
C VAL A 32 13.63 -5.14 15.14
N THR A 33 14.56 -4.67 14.29
CA THR A 33 16.00 -4.64 14.64
C THR A 33 16.34 -3.61 15.72
N LEU A 34 15.55 -2.54 15.87
CA LEU A 34 15.73 -1.59 16.97
C LEU A 34 15.30 -2.18 18.33
N PHE A 35 14.51 -3.25 18.35
CA PHE A 35 13.90 -3.80 19.56
C PHE A 35 14.32 -5.25 19.83
N ASP A 36 15.63 -5.55 19.85
CA ASP A 36 16.25 -6.88 20.02
C ASP A 36 15.60 -7.82 21.09
N ARG A 37 14.92 -7.26 22.11
CA ARG A 37 13.96 -7.98 22.98
C ARG A 37 12.83 -7.05 23.43
N PRO A 38 11.71 -6.93 22.69
CA PRO A 38 10.64 -6.03 23.07
C PRO A 38 9.73 -6.67 24.13
N PRO A 39 9.22 -5.90 25.10
CA PRO A 39 8.11 -6.34 25.94
C PRO A 39 6.83 -6.49 25.08
N ILE A 40 5.96 -7.45 25.42
CA ILE A 40 4.74 -7.85 24.67
C ILE A 40 3.86 -6.65 24.26
N LEU A 41 3.73 -5.62 25.12
CA LEU A 41 2.93 -4.43 24.81
C LEU A 41 3.51 -3.60 23.64
N LEU A 42 4.83 -3.55 23.54
CA LEU A 42 5.50 -2.85 22.45
C LEU A 42 5.33 -3.62 21.14
N GLU A 43 5.42 -4.95 21.19
CA GLU A 43 5.14 -5.80 20.04
C GLU A 43 3.72 -5.59 19.52
N LEU A 44 2.72 -5.53 20.42
CA LEU A 44 1.34 -5.21 20.07
C LEU A 44 1.24 -3.81 19.41
N LEU A 45 1.87 -2.80 19.99
CA LEU A 45 1.86 -1.44 19.45
C LEU A 45 2.49 -1.39 18.05
N ILE A 46 3.62 -2.08 17.87
CA ILE A 46 4.31 -2.19 16.58
C ILE A 46 3.37 -2.81 15.55
N TYR A 47 2.75 -3.95 15.84
CA TYR A 47 1.81 -4.57 14.89
C TYR A 47 0.60 -3.69 14.57
N VAL A 48 0.07 -2.94 15.54
CA VAL A 48 -1.03 -1.98 15.29
C VAL A 48 -0.58 -0.87 14.34
N VAL A 49 0.57 -0.25 14.60
CA VAL A 49 1.13 0.80 13.73
C VAL A 49 1.42 0.24 12.34
N LEU A 50 2.00 -0.96 12.27
CA LEU A 50 2.33 -1.65 11.03
C LEU A 50 1.04 -1.92 10.22
N GLY A 51 -0.04 -2.36 10.88
CA GLY A 51 -1.36 -2.52 10.28
C GLY A 51 -1.97 -1.22 9.76
N ILE A 52 -1.84 -0.11 10.51
CA ILE A 52 -2.30 1.22 10.07
C ILE A 52 -1.51 1.70 8.84
N VAL A 53 -0.18 1.53 8.86
CA VAL A 53 0.69 1.86 7.72
C VAL A 53 0.29 1.03 6.50
N TRP A 54 -0.06 -0.25 6.68
CA TRP A 54 -0.54 -1.12 5.60
C TRP A 54 -1.94 -0.75 5.06
N ALA A 55 -2.78 -0.10 5.86
CA ALA A 55 -4.10 0.35 5.41
C ALA A 55 -4.01 1.43 4.31
N LEU A 56 -2.91 2.19 4.25
CA LEU A 56 -2.67 3.23 3.24
C LEU A 56 -2.52 2.65 1.81
N PRO A 57 -1.61 1.70 1.53
CA PRO A 57 -1.53 1.07 0.22
C PRO A 57 -2.81 0.30 -0.11
N LEU A 58 -3.47 -0.33 0.88
CA LEU A 58 -4.76 -1.01 0.66
C LEU A 58 -5.81 -0.03 0.10
N ARG A 59 -5.97 1.14 0.73
CA ARG A 59 -6.87 2.20 0.25
C ARG A 59 -6.53 2.67 -1.17
N ALA A 60 -5.24 2.82 -1.48
CA ALA A 60 -4.79 3.21 -2.82
C ALA A 60 -5.13 2.15 -3.88
N VAL A 61 -4.96 0.86 -3.55
CA VAL A 61 -5.35 -0.27 -4.40
C VAL A 61 -6.87 -0.30 -4.61
N PHE A 62 -7.67 -0.20 -3.55
CA PHE A 62 -9.13 -0.19 -3.66
C PHE A 62 -9.64 0.99 -4.50
N LYS A 63 -9.06 2.18 -4.33
CA LYS A 63 -9.41 3.36 -5.13
C LYS A 63 -8.96 3.25 -6.60
N GLY A 64 -7.89 2.49 -6.86
CA GLY A 64 -7.33 2.26 -8.19
C GLY A 64 -8.01 1.14 -8.99
N VAL A 65 -8.47 0.08 -8.32
CA VAL A 65 -9.14 -1.08 -8.93
C VAL A 65 -10.64 -0.86 -9.09
N GLY A 66 -11.30 -0.17 -8.14
CA GLY A 66 -12.76 0.03 -8.14
C GLY A 66 -13.29 1.12 -9.09
N ARG A 67 -12.46 1.71 -9.95
CA ARG A 67 -12.95 2.54 -11.07
C ARG A 67 -13.06 1.64 -12.29
N GLU A 68 -14.23 1.03 -12.44
CA GLU A 68 -14.64 0.34 -13.67
C GLU A 68 -14.34 1.21 -14.89
N ALA A 69 -13.96 0.52 -15.97
CA ALA A 69 -13.72 1.17 -17.24
C ALA A 69 -14.97 1.99 -17.60
N PRO A 70 -14.82 3.23 -18.14
CA PRO A 70 -15.93 3.84 -18.84
C PRO A 70 -16.44 2.79 -19.85
N PRO A 71 -17.76 2.66 -20.06
CA PRO A 71 -18.28 1.76 -21.08
C PRO A 71 -17.53 2.10 -22.38
N ASP A 72 -16.95 1.09 -23.00
CA ASP A 72 -16.41 1.21 -24.35
C ASP A 72 -17.63 1.52 -25.22
N ASP A 73 -17.87 2.81 -25.49
CA ASP A 73 -18.78 3.25 -26.55
C ASP A 73 -18.13 2.84 -27.88
N HIS A 74 -18.42 1.61 -28.30
CA HIS A 74 -18.19 1.07 -29.64
C HIS A 74 -19.53 0.94 -30.37
#